data_AF-A0A0X1U7U1-F1
#
_entry.id   AF-A0A0X1U7U1-F1
#
_cell.length_a   1.000
_cell.length_b   1.000
_cell.length_c   1.000
_cell.angle_alpha   90.00
_cell.angle_beta   90.00
_cell.angle_gamma   90.00
#
_symmetry.space_group_name_H-M   'P 1'
#
loop_
_entity.id
_entity.type
_entity.pdbx_description
1 polymer ?
#
loop_
_entity_poly.entity_id
_entity_poly.type
_entity_poly.pdbx_seq_one_letter_code
_entity_poly.pdbx_strand_id
1 'polypeptide(L)' 'MSPMFENLKLRFEKNFVRKDQLQKFVGFGKITTEEYKEITGEDLPE' A
#
# COMPACT_ATOMS: atom_id res chain seq x y z
N MET A 1 7.02 -12.71 -2.77
CA MET A 1 6.04 -11.64 -2.49
C MET A 1 5.56 -11.81 -1.07
N SER A 2 5.55 -10.74 -0.27
CA SER A 2 5.08 -10.81 1.10
C SER A 2 3.56 -11.00 1.12
N PRO A 3 3.00 -11.93 1.90
CA PRO A 3 1.55 -12.14 1.96
C PRO A 3 0.77 -10.90 2.44
N MET A 4 1.47 -9.92 3.03
CA MET A 4 0.93 -8.63 3.45
C MET A 4 0.62 -7.69 2.27
N PHE A 5 1.42 -7.75 1.21
CA PHE A 5 1.25 -6.94 0.00
C PHE A 5 -0.03 -7.30 -0.76
N GLU A 6 -0.21 -8.59 -1.06
CA GLU A 6 -1.39 -9.08 -1.78
C GLU A 6 -2.69 -8.79 -1.00
N ASN A 7 -2.63 -8.90 0.34
CA ASN A 7 -3.75 -8.57 1.21
C ASN A 7 -4.07 -7.07 1.17
N LEU A 8 -3.06 -6.20 1.19
CA LEU A 8 -3.23 -4.75 1.09
C LEU A 8 -3.77 -4.33 -0.27
N LYS A 9 -3.30 -4.96 -1.36
CA LYS A 9 -3.81 -4.76 -2.72
C LYS A 9 -5.30 -5.09 -2.80
N LEU A 10 -5.69 -6.30 -2.38
CA LEU A 10 -7.09 -6.72 -2.32
C LEU A 10 -7.96 -5.82 -1.45
N ARG A 11 -7.43 -5.36 -0.30
CA ARG A 11 -8.15 -4.45 0.59
C ARG A 11 -8.29 -3.05 -0.02
N PHE A 12 -7.30 -2.58 -0.76
CA PHE A 12 -7.35 -1.31 -1.48
C PHE A 12 -8.39 -1.36 -2.59
N GLU A 13 -8.40 -2.41 -3.42
CA GLU A 13 -9.42 -2.63 -4.46
C GLU A 13 -10.84 -2.69 -3.89
N LYS A 14 -11.00 -3.27 -2.70
CA LYS A 14 -12.28 -3.35 -1.99
C LYS A 14 -12.62 -2.08 -1.17
N ASN A 15 -11.86 -1.00 -1.29
CA ASN A 15 -12.02 0.24 -0.52
C ASN A 15 -11.95 0.07 1.01
N PHE A 16 -11.35 -1.01 1.52
CA PHE A 16 -11.09 -1.22 2.95
C PHE A 16 -9.89 -0.42 3.45
N VAL A 17 -8.92 -0.18 2.57
CA VAL A 17 -7.69 0.56 2.88
C VAL A 17 -7.60 1.72 1.90
N ARG A 18 -7.28 2.90 2.42
CA ARG A 18 -7.10 4.13 1.66
C ARG A 18 -5.62 4.43 1.45
N LYS A 19 -5.32 5.36 0.53
CA LYS A 19 -3.95 5.78 0.19
C LYS A 19 -3.19 6.34 1.40
N ASP A 20 -3.86 7.08 2.29
CA ASP A 20 -3.27 7.58 3.54
C ASP A 20 -2.86 6.46 4.52
N GLN A 21 -3.62 5.36 4.53
CA GLN A 21 -3.28 4.19 5.34
C GLN A 21 -2.10 3.42 4.73
N LEU A 22 -2.07 3.28 3.40
CA LEU A 22 -0.93 2.69 2.68
C LEU A 22 0.36 3.49 2.90
N GLN A 23 0.29 4.82 2.89
CA GLN A 23 1.43 5.68 3.24
C GLN A 23 1.98 5.38 4.63
N LYS A 24 1.10 5.23 5.63
CA LYS A 24 1.51 4.84 6.98
C LYS A 24 2.15 3.46 6.99
N PHE A 25 1.63 2.50 6.24
CA PHE A 25 2.23 1.16 6.11
C PHE A 25 3.63 1.21 5.50
N VAL A 26 3.90 2.13 4.56
CA VAL A 26 5.26 2.39 4.07
C VAL A 26 6.15 2.94 5.18
N GLY A 27 5.68 3.96 5.92
CA GLY A 27 6.42 4.54 7.05
C GLY A 27 6.69 3.54 8.18
N PHE A 28 5.83 2.54 8.36
CA PHE A 28 6.03 1.43 9.30
C PHE A 28 6.91 0.30 8.76
N GLY A 29 7.40 0.38 7.52
CA GLY A 29 8.18 -0.67 6.87
C GLY A 29 7.38 -1.96 6.63
N LYS A 30 6.04 -1.87 6.57
CA LYS A 30 5.15 -3.01 6.26
C LYS A 30 5.11 -3.31 4.76
N ILE A 31 5.25 -2.26 3.95
CA ILE A 31 5.38 -2.32 2.50
C ILE A 31 6.45 -1.32 2.06
N THR A 32 7.02 -1.51 0.87
CA THR A 32 7.95 -0.55 0.26
C THR A 32 7.22 0.57 -0.48
N THR A 33 7.94 1.63 -0.84
CA THR A 33 7.43 2.68 -1.73
C THR A 33 7.04 2.15 -3.11
N GLU A 34 7.75 1.15 -3.62
CA GLU A 34 7.43 0.47 -4.88
C GLU A 34 6.11 -0.31 -4.76
N GLU A 35 5.91 -1.04 -3.65
CA GLU A 35 4.65 -1.74 -3.37
C GLU A 35 3.48 -0.76 -3.22
N TYR A 36 3.68 0.37 -2.56
CA TYR A 36 2.68 1.44 -2.51
C TYR A 36 2.28 1.92 -3.90
N LYS A 37 3.25 2.14 -4.79
CA LYS A 37 3.02 2.56 -6.16
C LYS A 37 2.28 1.49 -6.97
N GLU A 38 2.59 0.22 -6.77
CA GLU A 38 1.89 -0.87 -7.44
C GLU A 38 0.43 -1.01 -6.96
N ILE A 39 0.16 -0.76 -5.68
CA ILE A 39 -1.21 -0.82 -5.13
C ILE A 39 -2.03 0.38 -5.54
N THR A 40 -1.48 1.59 -5.42
CA THR A 40 -2.24 2.84 -5.58
C THR A 40 -2.18 3.41 -6.99
N GLY A 41 -1.20 3.01 -7.80
CA GLY A 41 -0.90 3.58 -9.11
C GLY A 41 -0.23 4.97 -9.05
N GLU A 42 0.05 5.48 -7.85
CA GLU A 42 0.62 6.81 -7.62
C GLU A 42 1.92 6.71 -6.83
N ASP A 43 2.82 7.67 -7.04
CA ASP A 43 4.00 7.82 -6.22
C ASP A 43 3.61 8.26 -4.79
N LEU A 44 4.38 7.81 -3.80
CA LEU A 44 4.17 8.20 -2.41
C LEU A 44 4.33 9.73 -2.32
N PRO A 45 3.30 10.49 -1.88
CA PRO A 45 3.47 11.91 -1.65
C PRO A 45 4.44 12.11 -0.48
N GLU A 46 5.38 13.05 -0.68
CA GLU A 46 6.41 13.46 0.27
C GLU A 46 5.82 14.14 1.52
#